data_AF-A0A959XLL4-F1
#
_entry.id   AF-A0A959XLL4-F1
#
_cell.length_a   1.000
_cell.length_b   1.000
_cell.length_c   1.000
_cell.angle_alpha   90.00
_cell.angle_beta   90.00
_cell.angle_gamma   90.00
#
_symmetry.space_group_name_H-M   'P 1'
#
loop_
_entity.id
_entity.type
_entity.pdbx_description
1 polymer ?
#
loop_
_entity_poly.entity_id
_entity_poly.type
_entity_poly.pdbx_seq_one_letter_code
_entity_poly.pdbx_strand_id
1 'polypeptide(L)'
;MATLRMPPRQKMINMMYLVLTAMLAMNVSKEVLDAFAIMDSELVRSERAHVQRSLLEYTVFADAAKRFPEKFTVPHENALRVKQQADSLVAYIERIKVDAVATADGLSPVELVGKDNAGRDTLRALLVLEAKDDRETLTRMLVGSAPDAPKHGPGTAHDLKLRIMAFRDSLRVLAGDRNKDLSAALDLLFDLGPRRDASGTMNNWESINFYDVPLAAGVATLSKLQADIRSSENDIVKWLYRSAELKDYRFGTLTTAVVPQSSLIMAGDSFRADVFLAAYDPKNRPTVTVDGGAPLPIGNDGKAKLRLRDDRIGEQVVHGLISFEGPDGPEEVAYSTRYQVMAPLLVASPTKMNVLFRGVENPVELSVPGVPADRVRATIDNGRIVRNGAGWVASGMVGNTAQVYAFVAQADGTERRVGPVRFRVKDLPPPTAYIAGTMPLAVGASKPQLGASRGIVAKPLDVLFDEDWVVQRFELSVVRKGGIPVSLATAGNAFTAEMKEVLAAVRPNDQVYVEGIKARLANGEGPVRQLSPIALKVIR
;
A
#
# COMPACT_ATOMS: atom_id res chain seq x y z
N MET A 1 11.85 -101.90 -30.03
CA MET A 1 13.08 -101.25 -29.52
C MET A 1 14.25 -101.70 -30.38
N ALA A 2 14.68 -100.89 -31.36
CA ALA A 2 15.94 -101.12 -32.06
C ALA A 2 16.99 -100.20 -31.44
N THR A 3 17.69 -100.70 -30.42
CA THR A 3 18.86 -100.05 -29.84
C THR A 3 20.03 -100.18 -30.81
N LEU A 4 20.06 -99.32 -31.83
CA LEU A 4 21.24 -99.09 -32.65
C LEU A 4 22.37 -98.58 -31.75
N ARG A 5 23.25 -99.49 -31.30
CA ARG A 5 24.50 -99.16 -30.61
C ARG A 5 25.39 -98.39 -31.59
N MET A 6 25.32 -97.06 -31.52
CA MET A 6 26.19 -96.18 -32.29
C MET A 6 27.67 -96.49 -31.99
N PRO A 7 28.55 -96.51 -33.01
CA PRO A 7 29.99 -96.72 -32.82
C PRO A 7 30.59 -95.68 -31.86
N PRO A 8 31.63 -96.01 -31.08
CA PRO A 8 32.25 -95.08 -30.11
C PRO A 8 32.63 -93.72 -30.72
N ARG A 9 33.12 -93.71 -31.96
CA ARG A 9 33.43 -92.48 -32.72
C ARG A 9 32.19 -91.60 -32.94
N GLN A 10 31.05 -92.19 -33.23
CA GLN A 10 29.80 -91.45 -33.49
C GLN A 10 29.16 -90.95 -32.19
N LYS A 11 29.35 -91.67 -31.07
CA LYS A 11 29.01 -91.16 -29.73
C LYS A 11 29.87 -89.96 -29.34
N MET A 12 31.17 -90.00 -29.63
CA MET A 12 32.07 -88.86 -29.40
C MET A 12 31.68 -87.65 -30.25
N ILE A 13 31.35 -87.86 -31.54
CA ILE A 13 30.90 -86.79 -32.44
C ILE A 13 29.56 -86.20 -31.96
N ASN A 14 28.61 -87.04 -31.55
CA ASN A 14 27.31 -86.57 -31.06
C ASN A 14 27.44 -85.84 -29.72
N MET A 15 28.34 -86.29 -28.82
CA MET A 15 28.63 -85.58 -27.57
C MET A 15 29.30 -84.25 -27.84
N MET A 16 30.25 -84.20 -28.78
CA MET A 16 30.88 -82.96 -29.21
C MET A 16 29.85 -82.01 -29.81
N TYR A 17 28.94 -82.48 -30.66
CA TYR A 17 27.85 -81.66 -31.22
C TYR A 17 26.91 -81.14 -30.14
N LEU A 18 26.55 -81.97 -29.14
CA LEU A 18 25.72 -81.56 -28.01
C LEU A 18 26.42 -80.48 -27.17
N VAL A 19 27.71 -80.65 -26.90
CA VAL A 19 28.51 -79.67 -26.15
C VAL A 19 28.70 -78.39 -26.96
N LEU A 20 28.95 -78.46 -28.27
CA LEU A 20 29.08 -77.29 -29.15
C LEU A 20 27.76 -76.53 -29.29
N THR A 21 26.64 -77.26 -29.44
CA THR A 21 25.30 -76.68 -29.51
C THR A 21 24.90 -76.07 -28.16
N ALA A 22 25.25 -76.71 -27.04
CA ALA A 22 25.05 -76.16 -25.71
C ALA A 22 25.92 -74.92 -25.45
N MET A 23 27.17 -74.88 -25.94
CA MET A 23 28.04 -73.70 -25.86
C MET A 23 27.50 -72.55 -26.71
N LEU A 24 27.07 -72.82 -27.95
CA LEU A 24 26.42 -71.82 -28.81
C LEU A 24 25.11 -71.29 -28.21
N ALA A 25 24.36 -72.15 -27.50
CA ALA A 25 23.13 -71.76 -26.83
C ALA A 25 23.37 -71.01 -25.50
N MET A 26 24.53 -71.19 -24.85
CA MET A 26 24.92 -70.43 -23.65
C MET A 26 25.44 -69.03 -23.97
N ASN A 27 25.93 -68.81 -25.20
CA ASN A 27 26.35 -67.48 -25.65
C ASN A 27 25.13 -66.67 -26.12
N VAL A 28 25.10 -65.39 -25.72
CA VAL A 28 24.05 -64.46 -26.13
C VAL A 28 24.20 -64.13 -27.62
N SER A 29 23.08 -64.01 -28.36
CA SER A 29 23.15 -63.65 -29.77
C SER A 29 23.72 -62.24 -29.97
N LYS A 30 24.50 -62.04 -31.05
CA LYS A 30 25.10 -60.73 -31.37
C LYS A 30 24.05 -59.62 -31.51
N GLU A 31 22.89 -59.95 -32.07
CA GLU A 31 21.75 -59.03 -32.22
C GLU A 31 21.22 -58.51 -30.88
N VAL A 32 21.18 -59.36 -29.84
CA VAL A 32 20.75 -58.95 -28.49
C VAL A 32 21.80 -58.04 -27.84
N LEU A 33 23.09 -58.30 -28.06
CA LEU A 33 24.17 -57.44 -27.56
C LEU A 33 24.21 -56.08 -28.28
N ASP A 34 23.92 -56.06 -29.58
CA ASP A 34 23.77 -54.82 -30.34
C ASP A 34 22.58 -53.99 -29.86
N ALA A 35 21.47 -54.63 -29.45
CA ALA A 35 20.34 -53.93 -28.85
C ALA A 35 20.73 -53.21 -27.54
N PHE A 36 21.57 -53.80 -26.70
CA PHE A 36 22.11 -53.13 -25.51
C PHE A 36 23.01 -51.94 -25.86
N ALA A 37 23.82 -52.06 -26.90
CA ALA A 37 24.66 -50.96 -27.37
C ALA A 37 23.84 -49.80 -27.95
N ILE A 38 22.73 -50.10 -28.64
CA ILE A 38 21.76 -49.08 -29.10
C ILE A 38 21.10 -48.41 -27.89
N MET A 39 20.62 -49.18 -26.92
CA MET A 39 20.01 -48.65 -25.70
C MET A 39 20.97 -47.74 -24.93
N ASP A 40 22.24 -48.11 -24.81
CA ASP A 40 23.26 -47.25 -24.21
C ASP A 40 23.39 -45.92 -24.96
N SER A 41 23.44 -45.94 -26.30
CA SER A 41 23.53 -44.72 -27.10
C SER A 41 22.32 -43.79 -26.91
N GLU A 42 21.12 -44.35 -26.73
CA GLU A 42 19.90 -43.60 -26.44
C GLU A 42 19.93 -43.02 -25.02
N LEU A 43 20.41 -43.77 -24.04
CA LEU A 43 20.59 -43.31 -22.65
C LEU A 43 21.62 -42.18 -22.55
N VAL A 44 22.75 -42.30 -23.26
CA VAL A 44 23.77 -41.24 -23.36
C VAL A 44 23.18 -39.99 -24.03
N ARG A 45 22.34 -40.16 -25.07
CA ARG A 45 21.63 -39.03 -25.68
C ARG A 45 20.66 -38.37 -24.69
N SER A 46 19.96 -39.16 -23.89
CA SER A 46 19.07 -38.67 -22.83
C SER A 46 19.84 -37.90 -21.75
N GLU A 47 20.95 -38.45 -21.27
CA GLU A 47 21.87 -37.80 -20.32
C GLU A 47 22.29 -36.43 -20.83
N ARG A 48 22.73 -36.33 -22.09
CA ARG A 48 23.10 -35.06 -22.73
C ARG A 48 21.94 -34.07 -22.77
N ALA A 49 20.72 -34.53 -23.08
CA ALA A 49 19.54 -33.69 -23.09
C ALA A 49 19.24 -33.16 -21.67
N HIS A 50 19.39 -33.98 -20.64
CA HIS A 50 19.28 -33.56 -19.24
C HIS A 50 20.36 -32.55 -18.86
N VAL A 51 21.62 -32.73 -19.28
CA VAL A 51 22.71 -31.76 -19.01
C VAL A 51 22.42 -30.41 -19.66
N GLN A 52 21.98 -30.39 -20.92
CA GLN A 52 21.62 -29.13 -21.60
C GLN A 52 20.44 -28.44 -20.89
N ARG A 53 19.45 -29.21 -20.44
CA ARG A 53 18.32 -28.68 -19.69
C ARG A 53 18.76 -28.13 -18.33
N SER A 54 19.59 -28.85 -17.59
CA SER A 54 20.14 -28.41 -16.30
C SER A 54 20.88 -27.09 -16.47
N LEU A 55 21.68 -26.94 -17.52
CA LEU A 55 22.42 -25.71 -17.80
C LEU A 55 21.49 -24.50 -17.90
N LEU A 56 20.37 -24.62 -18.63
CA LEU A 56 19.38 -23.56 -18.73
C LEU A 56 18.76 -23.24 -17.36
N GLU A 57 18.34 -24.26 -16.60
CA GLU A 57 17.76 -24.08 -15.26
C GLU A 57 18.75 -23.37 -14.32
N TYR A 58 20.03 -23.75 -14.33
CA TYR A 58 21.07 -23.07 -13.54
C TYR A 58 21.29 -21.62 -13.96
N THR A 59 21.22 -21.30 -15.26
CA THR A 59 21.35 -19.91 -15.72
C THR A 59 20.18 -19.04 -15.24
N VAL A 60 18.95 -19.54 -15.32
CA VAL A 60 17.75 -18.86 -14.82
C VAL A 60 17.85 -18.67 -13.30
N PHE A 61 18.28 -19.70 -12.57
CA PHE A 61 18.47 -19.63 -11.13
C PHE A 61 19.54 -18.60 -10.75
N ALA A 62 20.67 -18.57 -11.45
CA ALA A 62 21.74 -17.62 -11.21
C ALA A 62 21.29 -16.16 -11.46
N ASP A 63 20.49 -15.93 -12.50
CA ASP A 63 19.92 -14.61 -12.78
C ASP A 63 18.88 -14.20 -11.73
N ALA A 64 18.06 -15.13 -11.24
CA ALA A 64 17.14 -14.88 -10.12
C ALA A 64 17.90 -14.56 -8.82
N ALA A 65 18.99 -15.26 -8.53
CA ALA A 65 19.86 -15.00 -7.38
C ALA A 65 20.51 -13.60 -7.43
N LYS A 66 20.86 -13.11 -8.63
CA LYS A 66 21.36 -11.73 -8.80
C LYS A 66 20.28 -10.68 -8.58
N ARG A 67 19.04 -10.94 -9.04
CA ARG A 67 17.92 -9.99 -8.90
C ARG A 67 17.37 -9.95 -7.47
N PHE A 68 17.36 -11.08 -6.78
CA PHE A 68 16.75 -11.25 -5.47
C PHE A 68 17.67 -12.05 -4.52
N PRO A 69 18.79 -11.45 -4.06
CA PRO A 69 19.82 -12.15 -3.30
C PRO A 69 19.31 -12.68 -1.95
N GLU A 70 18.49 -11.91 -1.23
CA GLU A 70 17.97 -12.31 0.10
C GLU A 70 17.19 -13.63 0.06
N LYS A 71 16.59 -13.94 -1.09
CA LYS A 71 15.67 -15.06 -1.26
C LYS A 71 16.33 -16.27 -1.92
N PHE A 72 17.08 -16.05 -2.99
CA PHE A 72 17.55 -17.14 -3.85
C PHE A 72 19.00 -17.57 -3.56
N THR A 73 19.77 -16.86 -2.73
CA THR A 73 21.18 -17.23 -2.44
C THR A 73 21.30 -18.63 -1.83
N VAL A 74 20.61 -18.92 -0.73
CA VAL A 74 20.68 -20.23 -0.06
C VAL A 74 20.16 -21.38 -0.95
N PRO A 75 18.99 -21.25 -1.61
CA PRO A 75 18.54 -22.26 -2.58
C PRO A 75 19.51 -22.45 -3.75
N HIS A 76 20.15 -21.38 -4.23
CA HIS A 76 21.11 -21.44 -5.33
C HIS A 76 22.40 -22.16 -4.93
N GLU A 77 22.94 -21.87 -3.74
CA GLU A 77 24.10 -22.58 -3.19
C GLU A 77 23.81 -24.08 -3.02
N ASN A 78 22.61 -24.42 -2.54
CA ASN A 78 22.18 -25.82 -2.46
C ASN A 78 22.09 -26.47 -3.84
N ALA A 79 21.57 -25.77 -4.85
CA ALA A 79 21.52 -26.26 -6.23
C ALA A 79 22.93 -26.49 -6.80
N LEU A 80 23.88 -25.59 -6.54
CA LEU A 80 25.29 -25.77 -6.94
C LEU A 80 25.94 -26.97 -6.23
N ARG A 81 25.60 -27.21 -4.96
CA ARG A 81 26.07 -28.40 -4.24
C ARG A 81 25.52 -29.68 -4.88
N VAL A 82 24.25 -29.70 -5.26
CA VAL A 82 23.64 -30.84 -5.98
C VAL A 82 24.35 -31.07 -7.31
N LYS A 83 24.66 -30.00 -8.06
CA LYS A 83 25.44 -30.07 -9.30
C LYS A 83 26.78 -30.76 -9.08
N GLN A 84 27.54 -30.32 -8.07
CA GLN A 84 28.85 -30.88 -7.75
C GLN A 84 28.77 -32.36 -7.37
N GLN A 85 27.74 -32.75 -6.60
CA GLN A 85 27.51 -34.15 -6.23
C GLN A 85 27.15 -35.00 -7.44
N ALA A 86 26.26 -34.50 -8.32
CA ALA A 86 25.87 -35.18 -9.56
C ALA A 86 27.05 -35.32 -10.52
N ASP A 87 27.82 -34.25 -10.75
CA ASP A 87 29.01 -34.24 -11.61
C ASP A 87 30.08 -35.23 -11.08
N SER A 88 30.33 -35.23 -9.76
CA SER A 88 31.27 -36.17 -9.16
C SER A 88 30.82 -37.62 -9.29
N LEU A 89 29.52 -37.90 -9.17
CA LEU A 89 28.98 -39.26 -9.26
C LEU A 89 28.95 -39.76 -10.70
N VAL A 90 28.54 -38.92 -11.65
CA VAL A 90 28.55 -39.24 -13.09
C VAL A 90 29.97 -39.48 -13.58
N ALA A 91 30.94 -38.64 -13.17
CA ALA A 91 32.36 -38.83 -13.50
C ALA A 91 32.93 -40.12 -12.91
N TYR A 92 32.49 -40.52 -11.71
CA TYR A 92 32.87 -41.78 -11.10
C TYR A 92 32.31 -42.99 -11.87
N ILE A 93 31.04 -42.94 -12.28
CA ILE A 93 30.43 -43.98 -13.13
C ILE A 93 31.14 -44.05 -14.49
N GLU A 94 31.51 -42.90 -15.07
CA GLU A 94 32.20 -42.86 -16.35
C GLU A 94 33.58 -43.51 -16.27
N ARG A 95 34.34 -43.28 -15.18
CA ARG A 95 35.61 -43.98 -14.94
C ARG A 95 35.41 -45.50 -14.86
N ILE A 96 34.38 -45.96 -14.16
CA ILE A 96 34.06 -47.39 -14.09
C ILE A 96 33.79 -47.97 -15.49
N LYS A 97 33.02 -47.25 -16.33
CA LYS A 97 32.73 -47.68 -17.70
C LYS A 97 34.01 -47.74 -18.55
N VAL A 98 34.83 -46.69 -18.52
CA VAL A 98 36.11 -46.61 -19.24
C VAL A 98 37.02 -47.77 -18.84
N ASP A 99 37.22 -47.99 -17.54
CA ASP A 99 38.11 -49.03 -17.03
C ASP A 99 37.62 -50.44 -17.38
N ALA A 100 36.29 -50.67 -17.33
CA ALA A 100 35.69 -51.94 -17.72
C ALA A 100 35.88 -52.24 -19.21
N VAL A 101 35.64 -51.25 -20.09
CA VAL A 101 35.80 -51.41 -21.53
C VAL A 101 37.28 -51.56 -21.92
N ALA A 102 38.17 -50.79 -21.28
CA ALA A 102 39.63 -50.88 -21.50
C ALA A 102 40.17 -52.27 -21.14
N THR A 103 39.71 -52.83 -20.01
CA THR A 103 40.15 -54.14 -19.56
C THR A 103 39.64 -55.28 -20.45
N ALA A 104 38.43 -55.15 -20.99
CA ALA A 104 37.80 -56.19 -21.82
C ALA A 104 38.40 -56.27 -23.24
N ASP A 105 38.58 -55.12 -23.91
CA ASP A 105 39.14 -55.08 -25.28
C ASP A 105 40.68 -54.98 -25.30
N GLY A 106 41.34 -54.90 -24.14
CA GLY A 106 42.81 -54.77 -24.04
C GLY A 106 43.36 -53.44 -24.60
N LEU A 107 42.51 -52.43 -24.72
CA LEU A 107 42.83 -51.11 -25.26
C LEU A 107 43.32 -50.17 -24.14
N SER A 108 44.14 -49.18 -24.49
CA SER A 108 44.50 -48.14 -23.51
C SER A 108 43.30 -47.20 -23.27
N PRO A 109 43.10 -46.68 -22.04
CA PRO A 109 42.00 -45.74 -21.75
C PRO A 109 41.97 -44.49 -22.64
N VAL A 110 43.12 -44.12 -23.21
CA VAL A 110 43.29 -42.96 -24.11
C VAL A 110 42.71 -43.21 -25.51
N GLU A 111 42.69 -44.47 -25.97
CA GLU A 111 42.15 -44.85 -27.30
C GLU A 111 40.62 -45.02 -27.29
N LEU A 112 40.02 -45.13 -26.10
CA LEU A 112 38.58 -45.29 -25.90
C LEU A 112 37.84 -43.96 -25.80
N VAL A 113 38.56 -42.90 -25.44
CA VAL A 113 38.09 -41.51 -25.35
C VAL A 113 38.21 -40.87 -26.74
N GLY A 114 37.19 -41.09 -27.58
CA GLY A 114 37.10 -40.50 -28.92
C GLY A 114 36.38 -39.15 -28.87
N LYS A 115 36.96 -38.11 -29.48
CA LYS A 115 36.25 -36.84 -29.71
C LYS A 115 35.23 -37.02 -30.83
N ASP A 116 33.98 -36.67 -30.57
CA ASP A 116 32.97 -36.55 -31.63
C ASP A 116 33.27 -35.36 -32.58
N ASN A 117 32.52 -35.23 -33.68
CA ASN A 117 32.59 -34.07 -34.60
C ASN A 117 32.26 -32.72 -33.93
N ALA A 118 31.78 -32.73 -32.68
CA ALA A 118 31.51 -31.55 -31.86
C ALA A 118 32.57 -31.33 -30.76
N GLY A 119 33.71 -32.05 -30.82
CA GLY A 119 34.85 -31.90 -29.93
C GLY A 119 34.67 -32.43 -28.50
N ARG A 120 33.63 -33.22 -28.23
CA ARG A 120 33.29 -33.75 -26.90
C ARG A 120 33.63 -35.22 -26.74
N ASP A 121 34.00 -35.56 -25.51
CA ASP A 121 34.47 -36.87 -25.07
C ASP A 121 33.35 -37.92 -25.18
N THR A 122 33.54 -38.91 -26.04
CA THR A 122 32.64 -40.04 -26.19
C THR A 122 33.43 -41.33 -26.08
N LEU A 123 33.00 -42.23 -25.19
CA LEU A 123 33.41 -43.62 -25.28
C LEU A 123 33.17 -44.10 -26.72
N ARG A 124 34.17 -44.78 -27.30
CA ARG A 124 34.02 -45.52 -28.56
C ARG A 124 32.68 -46.28 -28.49
N ALA A 125 31.77 -45.98 -29.42
CA ALA A 125 30.41 -46.52 -29.36
C ALA A 125 30.46 -48.02 -29.08
N LEU A 126 29.75 -48.51 -28.05
CA LEU A 126 29.75 -49.93 -27.65
C LEU A 126 29.50 -50.86 -28.85
N LEU A 127 28.81 -50.38 -29.87
CA LEU A 127 28.60 -51.01 -31.18
C LEU A 127 29.88 -51.50 -31.87
N VAL A 128 31.05 -50.92 -31.59
CA VAL A 128 32.33 -51.22 -32.25
C VAL A 128 33.22 -52.15 -31.41
N LEU A 129 32.85 -52.46 -30.16
CA LEU A 129 33.64 -53.32 -29.29
C LEU A 129 33.57 -54.78 -29.74
N GLU A 130 34.67 -55.52 -29.57
CA GLU A 130 34.73 -56.93 -29.93
C GLU A 130 34.30 -57.82 -28.74
N ALA A 131 34.63 -57.45 -27.50
CA ALA A 131 34.31 -58.19 -26.28
C ALA A 131 32.96 -57.81 -25.64
N LYS A 132 31.92 -57.55 -26.45
CA LYS A 132 30.57 -57.17 -25.95
C LYS A 132 29.92 -58.23 -25.06
N ASP A 133 30.23 -59.50 -25.34
CA ASP A 133 29.73 -60.68 -24.66
C ASP A 133 30.55 -61.06 -23.42
N ASP A 134 31.65 -60.34 -23.13
CA ASP A 134 32.48 -60.63 -21.96
C ASP A 134 31.67 -60.42 -20.66
N ARG A 135 31.72 -61.43 -19.79
CA ARG A 135 31.01 -61.46 -18.49
C ARG A 135 31.98 -61.40 -17.33
N GLU A 136 33.28 -61.63 -17.57
CA GLU A 136 34.26 -61.78 -16.50
C GLU A 136 34.79 -60.42 -16.03
N THR A 137 34.98 -59.46 -16.94
CA THR A 137 35.59 -58.16 -16.58
C THR A 137 34.77 -57.37 -15.57
N LEU A 138 33.47 -57.17 -15.83
CA LEU A 138 32.58 -56.47 -14.89
C LEU A 138 32.45 -57.24 -13.58
N THR A 139 32.30 -58.57 -13.66
CA THR A 139 32.18 -59.43 -12.48
C THR A 139 33.39 -59.26 -11.58
N ARG A 140 34.60 -59.40 -12.11
CA ARG A 140 35.86 -59.30 -11.36
C ARG A 140 36.11 -57.90 -10.79
N MET A 141 35.75 -56.87 -11.54
CA MET A 141 35.99 -55.48 -11.15
C MET A 141 34.99 -54.99 -10.08
N LEU A 142 33.69 -55.27 -10.28
CA LEU A 142 32.61 -54.68 -9.50
C LEU A 142 32.07 -55.57 -8.38
N VAL A 143 32.07 -56.90 -8.54
CA VAL A 143 31.44 -57.84 -7.61
C VAL A 143 32.46 -58.77 -6.95
N GLY A 144 33.45 -59.29 -7.68
CA GLY A 144 34.38 -60.30 -7.21
C GLY A 144 33.86 -61.74 -7.40
N SER A 145 34.51 -62.70 -6.73
CA SER A 145 34.28 -64.13 -6.95
C SER A 145 33.05 -64.71 -6.23
N ALA A 146 32.42 -63.97 -5.33
CA ALA A 146 31.28 -64.43 -4.54
C ALA A 146 30.06 -63.50 -4.75
N PRO A 147 28.96 -63.97 -5.38
CA PRO A 147 27.79 -63.13 -5.64
C PRO A 147 27.02 -62.74 -4.37
N ASP A 148 27.04 -63.59 -3.34
CA ASP A 148 26.36 -63.32 -2.07
C ASP A 148 27.13 -62.36 -1.16
N ALA A 149 28.43 -62.19 -1.41
CA ALA A 149 29.34 -61.35 -0.63
C ALA A 149 30.21 -60.49 -1.57
N PRO A 150 29.63 -59.43 -2.17
CA PRO A 150 30.32 -58.62 -3.17
C PRO A 150 31.53 -57.90 -2.55
N LYS A 151 32.55 -57.68 -3.37
CA LYS A 151 33.79 -57.02 -3.01
C LYS A 151 33.52 -55.59 -2.53
N HIS A 152 34.07 -55.27 -1.36
CA HIS A 152 34.05 -53.93 -0.79
C HIS A 152 35.35 -53.20 -1.12
N GLY A 153 35.26 -51.93 -1.54
CA GLY A 153 36.42 -51.08 -1.83
C GLY A 153 36.11 -49.99 -2.84
N PRO A 154 37.04 -49.05 -3.07
CA PRO A 154 36.88 -48.03 -4.10
C PRO A 154 36.82 -48.70 -5.48
N GLY A 155 35.91 -48.24 -6.33
CA GLY A 155 35.70 -48.78 -7.68
C GLY A 155 34.74 -49.97 -7.75
N THR A 156 34.19 -50.47 -6.63
CA THR A 156 33.27 -51.62 -6.65
C THR A 156 31.79 -51.22 -6.74
N ALA A 157 30.91 -52.16 -7.10
CA ALA A 157 29.46 -51.92 -7.15
C ALA A 157 28.90 -51.51 -5.78
N HIS A 158 29.49 -52.00 -4.68
CA HIS A 158 29.08 -51.62 -3.34
C HIS A 158 29.39 -50.16 -3.01
N ASP A 159 30.58 -49.65 -3.37
CA ASP A 159 30.91 -48.23 -3.19
C ASP A 159 30.00 -47.35 -4.06
N LEU A 160 29.73 -47.76 -5.30
CA LEU A 160 28.79 -47.07 -6.17
C LEU A 160 27.39 -46.98 -5.53
N LYS A 161 26.88 -48.08 -4.99
CA LYS A 161 25.59 -48.14 -4.29
C LYS A 161 25.54 -47.16 -3.12
N LEU A 162 26.57 -47.13 -2.26
CA LEU A 162 26.63 -46.21 -1.13
C LEU A 162 26.62 -44.74 -1.57
N ARG A 163 27.37 -44.40 -2.64
CA ARG A 163 27.39 -43.04 -3.19
C ARG A 163 26.04 -42.62 -3.77
N ILE A 164 25.35 -43.53 -4.46
CA ILE A 164 24.00 -43.27 -4.97
C ILE A 164 23.01 -43.08 -3.82
N MET A 165 23.07 -43.91 -2.77
CA MET A 165 22.23 -43.74 -1.58
C MET A 165 22.49 -42.40 -0.89
N ALA A 166 23.75 -42.02 -0.71
CA ALA A 166 24.11 -40.73 -0.13
C ALA A 166 23.62 -39.55 -0.98
N PHE A 167 23.70 -39.66 -2.31
CA PHE A 167 23.15 -38.67 -3.24
C PHE A 167 21.62 -38.56 -3.06
N ARG A 168 20.89 -39.67 -3.15
CA ARG A 168 19.42 -39.71 -2.94
C ARG A 168 19.02 -39.10 -1.60
N ASP A 169 19.69 -39.49 -0.52
CA ASP A 169 19.36 -39.02 0.83
C ASP A 169 19.64 -37.51 0.97
N SER A 170 20.71 -37.01 0.34
CA SER A 170 20.98 -35.56 0.30
C SER A 170 19.91 -34.78 -0.48
N LEU A 171 19.41 -35.33 -1.59
CA LEU A 171 18.32 -34.74 -2.37
C LEU A 171 17.01 -34.74 -1.57
N ARG A 172 16.73 -35.81 -0.83
CA ARG A 172 15.54 -35.94 0.02
C ARG A 172 15.53 -34.89 1.13
N VAL A 173 16.66 -34.63 1.77
CA VAL A 173 16.79 -33.56 2.77
C VAL A 173 16.51 -32.19 2.15
N LEU A 174 16.97 -31.94 0.92
CA LEU A 174 16.70 -30.70 0.20
C LEU A 174 15.23 -30.58 -0.25
N ALA A 175 14.58 -31.69 -0.59
CA ALA A 175 13.16 -31.71 -0.91
C ALA A 175 12.30 -31.37 0.32
N GLY A 176 12.71 -31.89 1.49
CA GLY A 176 12.03 -31.70 2.77
C GLY A 176 10.61 -32.28 2.81
N ASP A 177 9.91 -32.09 3.92
CA ASP A 177 8.51 -32.55 4.08
C ASP A 177 7.52 -31.81 3.17
N ARG A 178 7.95 -30.69 2.57
CA ARG A 178 7.14 -29.84 1.69
C ARG A 178 6.88 -30.48 0.32
N ASN A 179 7.67 -31.48 -0.09
CA ASN A 179 7.44 -32.20 -1.35
C ASN A 179 7.65 -33.71 -1.19
N LYS A 180 6.65 -34.36 -0.58
CA LYS A 180 6.64 -35.81 -0.34
C LYS A 180 6.63 -36.61 -1.64
N ASP A 181 5.98 -36.11 -2.68
CA ASP A 181 5.88 -36.78 -3.98
C ASP A 181 7.25 -36.85 -4.67
N LEU A 182 8.03 -35.76 -4.61
CA LEU A 182 9.40 -35.77 -5.15
C LEU A 182 10.31 -36.73 -4.37
N SER A 183 10.18 -36.77 -3.05
CA SER A 183 10.91 -37.73 -2.22
C SER A 183 10.56 -39.17 -2.58
N ALA A 184 9.28 -39.48 -2.80
CA ALA A 184 8.82 -40.80 -3.22
C ALA A 184 9.31 -41.17 -4.64
N ALA A 185 9.35 -40.20 -5.56
CA ALA A 185 9.89 -40.41 -6.90
C ALA A 185 11.40 -40.72 -6.87
N LEU A 186 12.18 -40.05 -6.01
CA LEU A 186 13.60 -40.34 -5.80
C LEU A 186 13.82 -41.74 -5.21
N ASP A 187 12.98 -42.15 -4.26
CA ASP A 187 13.04 -43.50 -3.68
C ASP A 187 12.75 -44.59 -4.74
N LEU A 188 11.85 -44.32 -5.69
CA LEU A 188 11.55 -45.23 -6.80
C LEU A 188 12.68 -45.29 -7.84
N LEU A 189 13.26 -44.14 -8.20
CA LEU A 189 14.36 -44.07 -9.17
C LEU A 189 15.62 -44.79 -8.67
N PHE A 190 15.92 -44.64 -7.38
CA PHE A 190 17.10 -45.21 -6.71
C PHE A 190 16.72 -46.36 -5.77
N ASP A 191 15.84 -47.25 -6.22
CA ASP A 191 15.61 -48.52 -5.55
C ASP A 191 16.79 -49.47 -5.83
N LEU A 192 17.63 -49.65 -4.82
CA LEU A 192 18.83 -50.52 -4.82
C LEU A 192 18.64 -51.74 -3.90
N GLY A 193 17.37 -52.11 -3.65
CA GLY A 193 17.01 -53.29 -2.87
C GLY A 193 17.32 -54.60 -3.60
N PRO A 194 17.36 -55.73 -2.88
CA PRO A 194 17.50 -57.04 -3.50
C PRO A 194 16.25 -57.35 -4.35
N ARG A 195 16.43 -58.06 -5.46
CA ARG A 195 15.35 -58.41 -6.41
C ARG A 195 15.43 -59.87 -6.81
N ARG A 196 14.35 -60.38 -7.39
CA ARG A 196 14.33 -61.74 -7.94
C ARG A 196 14.86 -61.73 -9.37
N ASP A 197 15.75 -62.66 -9.67
CA ASP A 197 16.20 -62.93 -11.04
C ASP A 197 15.18 -63.77 -11.83
N ALA A 198 15.49 -64.05 -13.10
CA ALA A 198 14.63 -64.87 -13.97
C ALA A 198 14.46 -66.32 -13.48
N SER A 199 15.38 -66.82 -12.65
CA SER A 199 15.27 -68.13 -11.97
C SER A 199 14.47 -68.09 -10.67
N GLY A 200 14.01 -66.91 -10.24
CA GLY A 200 13.26 -66.71 -9.01
C GLY A 200 14.13 -66.60 -7.74
N THR A 201 15.46 -66.62 -7.87
CA THR A 201 16.42 -66.49 -6.78
C THR A 201 16.52 -65.03 -6.35
N MET A 202 16.61 -64.78 -5.04
CA MET A 202 16.73 -63.43 -4.50
C MET A 202 18.20 -63.02 -4.48
N ASN A 203 18.57 -62.08 -5.33
CA ASN A 203 19.94 -61.62 -5.46
C ASN A 203 20.05 -60.16 -5.00
N ASN A 204 21.23 -59.77 -4.50
CA ASN A 204 21.51 -58.38 -4.16
C ASN A 204 21.62 -57.52 -5.44
N TRP A 205 21.55 -56.20 -5.28
CA TRP A 205 21.58 -55.27 -6.40
C TRP A 205 22.91 -55.35 -7.18
N GLU A 206 24.01 -55.51 -6.47
CA GLU A 206 25.35 -55.62 -7.05
C GLU A 206 25.46 -56.82 -8.01
N SER A 207 24.98 -58.00 -7.61
CA SER A 207 25.10 -59.21 -8.41
C SER A 207 24.11 -59.26 -9.57
N ILE A 208 22.86 -58.80 -9.39
CA ILE A 208 21.89 -58.79 -10.49
C ILE A 208 22.35 -57.94 -11.67
N ASN A 209 23.00 -56.81 -11.39
CA ASN A 209 23.37 -55.86 -12.43
C ASN A 209 24.77 -56.13 -13.01
N PHE A 210 25.68 -56.77 -12.25
CA PHE A 210 27.09 -56.83 -12.63
C PHE A 210 27.77 -58.21 -12.48
N TYR A 211 27.11 -59.23 -11.91
CA TYR A 211 27.68 -60.57 -11.78
C TYR A 211 27.22 -61.47 -12.92
N ASP A 212 28.17 -62.03 -13.67
CA ASP A 212 27.93 -62.85 -14.86
C ASP A 212 26.99 -62.13 -15.87
N VAL A 213 27.11 -60.81 -16.01
CA VAL A 213 26.32 -59.99 -16.95
C VAL A 213 27.22 -59.58 -18.12
N PRO A 214 26.75 -59.67 -19.38
CA PRO A 214 27.52 -59.19 -20.53
C PRO A 214 27.92 -57.72 -20.38
N LEU A 215 29.13 -57.39 -20.81
CA LEU A 215 29.71 -56.05 -20.72
C LEU A 215 28.76 -54.99 -21.27
N ALA A 216 28.16 -55.23 -22.43
CA ALA A 216 27.22 -54.29 -23.04
C ALA A 216 26.01 -53.97 -22.15
N ALA A 217 25.45 -54.96 -21.45
CA ALA A 217 24.30 -54.78 -20.57
C ALA A 217 24.68 -54.06 -19.26
N GLY A 218 25.84 -54.39 -18.68
CA GLY A 218 26.33 -53.71 -17.48
C GLY A 218 26.68 -52.24 -17.74
N VAL A 219 27.31 -51.93 -18.87
CA VAL A 219 27.58 -50.54 -19.28
C VAL A 219 26.28 -49.77 -19.53
N ALA A 220 25.29 -50.38 -20.21
CA ALA A 220 23.98 -49.76 -20.40
C ALA A 220 23.28 -49.46 -19.05
N THR A 221 23.42 -50.34 -18.06
CA THR A 221 22.88 -50.11 -16.71
C THR A 221 23.58 -48.94 -16.01
N LEU A 222 24.91 -48.81 -16.16
CA LEU A 222 25.66 -47.65 -15.67
C LEU A 222 25.22 -46.35 -16.35
N SER A 223 25.00 -46.37 -17.67
CA SER A 223 24.48 -45.21 -18.41
C SER A 223 23.05 -44.85 -18.01
N LYS A 224 22.21 -45.83 -17.69
CA LYS A 224 20.88 -45.60 -17.12
C LYS A 224 20.96 -44.86 -15.78
N LEU A 225 21.89 -45.27 -14.90
CA LEU A 225 22.13 -44.57 -13.63
C LEU A 225 22.61 -43.13 -13.84
N GLN A 226 23.50 -42.88 -14.82
CA GLN A 226 23.92 -41.52 -15.17
C GLN A 226 22.72 -40.66 -15.60
N ALA A 227 21.84 -41.18 -16.45
CA ALA A 227 20.63 -40.49 -16.89
C ALA A 227 19.68 -40.19 -15.71
N ASP A 228 19.46 -41.15 -14.81
CA ASP A 228 18.63 -40.96 -13.61
C ASP A 228 19.19 -39.90 -12.66
N ILE A 229 20.52 -39.87 -12.48
CA ILE A 229 21.20 -38.85 -11.67
C ILE A 229 20.97 -37.45 -12.27
N ARG A 230 21.15 -37.30 -13.59
CA ARG A 230 20.91 -36.01 -14.28
C ARG A 230 19.44 -35.61 -14.30
N SER A 231 18.53 -36.56 -14.37
CA SER A 231 17.09 -36.30 -14.26
C SER A 231 16.72 -35.83 -12.85
N SER A 232 17.21 -36.52 -11.81
CA SER A 232 16.98 -36.19 -10.41
C SER A 232 17.57 -34.83 -10.02
N GLU A 233 18.76 -34.51 -10.54
CA GLU A 233 19.38 -33.19 -10.44
C GLU A 233 18.43 -32.11 -10.97
N ASN A 234 17.93 -32.28 -12.20
CA ASN A 234 17.01 -31.33 -12.83
C ASN A 234 15.74 -31.10 -12.00
N ASP A 235 15.14 -32.17 -11.48
CA ASP A 235 13.90 -32.08 -10.73
C ASP A 235 14.09 -31.37 -9.38
N ILE A 236 15.21 -31.62 -8.70
CA ILE A 236 15.55 -30.92 -7.47
C ILE A 236 15.87 -29.44 -7.72
N VAL A 237 16.62 -29.11 -8.77
CA VAL A 237 16.93 -27.72 -9.10
C VAL A 237 15.63 -26.93 -9.38
N LYS A 238 14.69 -27.50 -10.15
CA LYS A 238 13.37 -26.91 -10.37
C LYS A 238 12.57 -26.76 -9.08
N TRP A 239 12.65 -27.76 -8.19
CA TRP A 239 11.97 -27.67 -6.91
C TRP A 239 12.58 -26.58 -6.02
N LEU A 240 13.90 -26.49 -5.91
CA LEU A 240 14.58 -25.43 -5.16
C LEU A 240 14.21 -24.05 -5.67
N TYR A 241 14.12 -23.88 -7.00
CA TYR A 241 13.66 -22.63 -7.61
C TYR A 241 12.19 -22.31 -7.24
N ARG A 242 11.27 -23.26 -7.45
CA ARG A 242 9.84 -23.09 -7.16
C ARG A 242 9.55 -22.90 -5.68
N SER A 243 10.25 -23.63 -4.81
CA SER A 243 10.09 -23.55 -3.36
C SER A 243 10.51 -22.19 -2.81
N ALA A 244 11.49 -21.55 -3.44
CA ALA A 244 11.79 -20.15 -3.18
C ALA A 244 10.60 -19.29 -3.60
N GLU A 245 10.12 -19.39 -4.84
CA GLU A 245 8.97 -18.61 -5.35
C GLU A 245 7.69 -18.77 -4.51
N LEU A 246 7.41 -19.95 -3.97
CA LEU A 246 6.22 -20.20 -3.13
C LEU A 246 6.14 -19.34 -1.87
N LYS A 247 7.27 -18.78 -1.42
CA LYS A 247 7.29 -17.82 -0.31
C LYS A 247 6.85 -16.40 -0.70
N ASP A 248 6.57 -16.13 -1.97
CA ASP A 248 6.08 -14.81 -2.38
C ASP A 248 4.57 -14.69 -2.18
N TYR A 249 4.15 -13.52 -1.72
CA TYR A 249 2.76 -13.11 -1.78
C TYR A 249 2.32 -13.03 -3.25
N ARG A 250 1.30 -13.82 -3.59
CA ARG A 250 0.70 -13.80 -4.92
C ARG A 250 -0.30 -12.67 -4.99
N PHE A 251 0.04 -11.61 -5.71
CA PHE A 251 -0.88 -10.52 -5.99
C PHE A 251 -1.46 -10.67 -7.40
N GLY A 252 -2.79 -10.70 -7.51
CA GLY A 252 -3.49 -10.91 -8.79
C GLY A 252 -3.72 -9.63 -9.58
N THR A 253 -3.78 -8.48 -8.92
CA THR A 253 -4.16 -7.20 -9.51
C THR A 253 -3.25 -6.08 -9.01
N LEU A 254 -2.79 -5.24 -9.93
CA LEU A 254 -2.06 -4.01 -9.63
C LEU A 254 -3.01 -2.81 -9.75
N THR A 255 -2.97 -1.92 -8.77
CA THR A 255 -3.72 -0.67 -8.76
C THR A 255 -2.85 0.46 -8.21
N THR A 256 -3.18 1.70 -8.51
CA THR A 256 -2.48 2.86 -7.94
C THR A 256 -3.22 3.34 -6.70
N ALA A 257 -2.50 3.53 -5.61
CA ALA A 257 -3.00 4.18 -4.41
C ALA A 257 -2.42 5.60 -4.34
N VAL A 258 -3.29 6.57 -4.07
CA VAL A 258 -2.93 7.97 -3.85
C VAL A 258 -3.42 8.37 -2.48
N VAL A 259 -2.50 8.71 -1.58
CA VAL A 259 -2.81 9.12 -0.21
C VAL A 259 -2.49 10.61 -0.05
N PRO A 260 -3.49 11.50 -0.11
CA PRO A 260 -3.27 12.93 0.08
C PRO A 260 -2.93 13.24 1.54
N GLN A 261 -2.01 14.20 1.77
CA GLN A 261 -1.75 14.71 3.12
C GLN A 261 -2.93 15.54 3.65
N SER A 262 -3.58 16.31 2.76
CA SER A 262 -4.85 17.00 3.02
C SER A 262 -5.68 17.00 1.75
N SER A 263 -6.98 16.69 1.87
CA SER A 263 -7.93 16.80 0.76
C SER A 263 -8.46 18.23 0.54
N LEU A 264 -8.16 19.16 1.47
CA LEU A 264 -8.57 20.55 1.41
C LEU A 264 -7.34 21.47 1.41
N ILE A 265 -7.24 22.33 0.40
CA ILE A 265 -6.18 23.35 0.30
C ILE A 265 -6.81 24.71 -0.01
N MET A 266 -6.16 25.80 0.41
CA MET A 266 -6.53 27.14 -0.04
C MET A 266 -5.93 27.43 -1.42
N ALA A 267 -6.58 28.30 -2.20
CA ALA A 267 -6.04 28.71 -3.49
C ALA A 267 -4.63 29.31 -3.32
N GLY A 268 -3.63 28.77 -4.03
CA GLY A 268 -2.22 29.17 -3.92
C GLY A 268 -1.37 28.34 -2.94
N ASP A 269 -1.97 27.40 -2.18
CA ASP A 269 -1.21 26.40 -1.43
C ASP A 269 -0.84 25.19 -2.32
N SER A 270 0.20 24.43 -1.93
CA SER A 270 0.63 23.23 -2.67
C SER A 270 -0.14 21.98 -2.25
N PHE A 271 -0.74 21.26 -3.19
CA PHE A 271 -1.26 19.92 -2.97
C PHE A 271 -0.12 18.91 -2.83
N ARG A 272 -0.12 18.09 -1.77
CA ARG A 272 0.88 17.04 -1.51
C ARG A 272 0.18 15.70 -1.28
N ALA A 273 0.66 14.66 -1.97
CA ALA A 273 0.13 13.31 -1.87
C ALA A 273 1.22 12.28 -2.14
N ASP A 274 1.18 11.17 -1.41
CA ASP A 274 2.02 10.01 -1.68
C ASP A 274 1.35 9.11 -2.71
N VAL A 275 2.06 8.80 -3.80
CA VAL A 275 1.57 7.98 -4.90
C VAL A 275 2.40 6.71 -4.98
N PHE A 276 1.77 5.56 -4.83
CA PHE A 276 2.45 4.26 -4.88
C PHE A 276 1.61 3.19 -5.58
N LEU A 277 2.28 2.14 -6.03
CA LEU A 277 1.64 0.97 -6.61
C LEU A 277 1.19 0.02 -5.49
N ALA A 278 -0.10 -0.31 -5.47
CA ALA A 278 -0.69 -1.26 -4.56
C ALA A 278 -1.02 -2.55 -5.32
N ALA A 279 -0.58 -3.69 -4.79
CA ALA A 279 -0.88 -5.01 -5.34
C ALA A 279 -1.82 -5.73 -4.37
N TYR A 280 -2.88 -6.36 -4.89
CA TYR A 280 -3.84 -7.12 -4.08
C TYR A 280 -4.46 -8.27 -4.88
N ASP A 281 -5.06 -9.26 -4.22
CA ASP A 281 -5.73 -10.39 -4.87
C ASP A 281 -7.23 -10.44 -4.49
N PRO A 282 -8.17 -10.28 -5.44
CA PRO A 282 -9.60 -10.43 -5.19
C PRO A 282 -10.03 -11.84 -4.77
N LYS A 283 -9.23 -12.88 -5.07
CA LYS A 283 -9.53 -14.28 -4.75
C LYS A 283 -9.20 -14.61 -3.29
N ASN A 284 -8.10 -14.08 -2.77
CA ASN A 284 -7.74 -14.17 -1.36
C ASN A 284 -8.39 -13.02 -0.59
N ARG A 285 -9.66 -13.19 -0.21
CA ARG A 285 -10.45 -12.14 0.44
C ARG A 285 -9.97 -11.94 1.89
N PRO A 286 -9.34 -10.80 2.24
CA PRO A 286 -8.91 -10.56 3.61
C PRO A 286 -10.11 -10.36 4.54
N THR A 287 -9.92 -10.47 5.85
CA THR A 287 -10.87 -9.97 6.85
C THR A 287 -10.35 -8.65 7.38
N VAL A 288 -11.12 -7.57 7.21
CA VAL A 288 -10.71 -6.22 7.65
C VAL A 288 -11.59 -5.79 8.80
N THR A 289 -11.00 -5.45 9.95
CA THR A 289 -11.70 -4.95 11.14
C THR A 289 -11.27 -3.51 11.44
N VAL A 290 -12.12 -2.80 12.18
CA VAL A 290 -11.88 -1.43 12.65
C VAL A 290 -12.03 -1.43 14.17
N ASP A 291 -11.03 -0.95 14.90
CA ASP A 291 -11.02 -0.86 16.37
C ASP A 291 -11.46 -2.16 17.10
N GLY A 292 -11.14 -3.33 16.52
CA GLY A 292 -11.54 -4.65 17.06
C GLY A 292 -13.04 -4.98 16.92
N GLY A 293 -13.78 -4.18 16.16
CA GLY A 293 -15.20 -4.38 15.88
C GLY A 293 -15.49 -5.38 14.76
N ALA A 294 -16.72 -5.32 14.24
CA ALA A 294 -17.18 -6.23 13.19
C ALA A 294 -16.38 -6.07 11.87
N PRO A 295 -16.23 -7.15 11.08
CA PRO A 295 -15.59 -7.09 9.78
C PRO A 295 -16.30 -6.11 8.82
N LEU A 296 -15.51 -5.34 8.08
CA LEU A 296 -16.01 -4.46 7.03
C LEU A 296 -16.49 -5.27 5.82
N PRO A 297 -17.55 -4.81 5.13
CA PRO A 297 -17.98 -5.42 3.89
C PRO A 297 -16.93 -5.21 2.80
N ILE A 298 -16.61 -6.29 2.09
CA ILE A 298 -15.66 -6.29 0.97
C ILE A 298 -16.45 -6.32 -0.33
N GLY A 299 -16.16 -5.37 -1.22
CA GLY A 299 -16.77 -5.32 -2.55
C GLY A 299 -16.25 -6.43 -3.47
N ASN A 300 -16.91 -6.61 -4.61
CA ASN A 300 -16.45 -7.53 -5.66
C ASN A 300 -15.07 -7.12 -6.24
N ASP A 301 -14.65 -5.89 -5.99
CA ASP A 301 -13.33 -5.35 -6.31
C ASP A 301 -12.24 -5.77 -5.33
N GLY A 302 -12.55 -6.57 -4.30
CA GLY A 302 -11.60 -7.05 -3.28
C GLY A 302 -11.23 -6.00 -2.23
N LYS A 303 -11.89 -4.83 -2.23
CA LYS A 303 -11.58 -3.71 -1.33
C LYS A 303 -12.62 -3.63 -0.20
N ALA A 304 -12.16 -3.51 1.04
CA ALA A 304 -13.02 -3.22 2.18
C ALA A 304 -13.59 -1.78 2.07
N LYS A 305 -14.87 -1.62 2.36
CA LYS A 305 -15.55 -0.31 2.32
C LYS A 305 -15.77 0.20 3.73
N LEU A 306 -14.91 1.13 4.16
CA LEU A 306 -15.05 1.83 5.43
C LEU A 306 -16.05 2.98 5.30
N ARG A 307 -17.08 2.98 6.15
CA ARG A 307 -18.03 4.10 6.28
C ARG A 307 -18.25 4.39 7.75
N LEU A 308 -17.77 5.54 8.21
CA LEU A 308 -17.93 6.01 9.58
C LEU A 308 -18.81 7.26 9.59
N ARG A 309 -19.65 7.37 10.63
CA ARG A 309 -20.37 8.59 10.96
C ARG A 309 -19.82 9.04 12.31
N ASP A 310 -19.22 10.21 12.35
CA ASP A 310 -18.69 10.81 13.57
C ASP A 310 -19.18 12.25 13.68
N ASP A 311 -19.73 12.57 14.84
CA ASP A 311 -20.29 13.89 15.16
C ASP A 311 -19.31 14.72 16.03
N ARG A 312 -18.16 14.15 16.42
CA ARG A 312 -17.13 14.82 17.21
C ARG A 312 -16.25 15.68 16.32
N ILE A 313 -16.41 16.99 16.43
CA ILE A 313 -15.63 18.00 15.71
C ILE A 313 -14.14 17.86 16.07
N GLY A 314 -13.27 17.86 15.05
CA GLY A 314 -11.81 17.77 15.23
C GLY A 314 -11.17 16.69 14.38
N GLU A 315 -9.87 16.47 14.61
CA GLU A 315 -9.12 15.39 13.99
C GLU A 315 -9.45 14.08 14.70
N GLN A 316 -9.83 13.06 13.92
CA GLN A 316 -10.13 11.72 14.39
C GLN A 316 -9.15 10.74 13.76
N VAL A 317 -8.70 9.77 14.55
CA VAL A 317 -7.81 8.68 14.11
C VAL A 317 -8.57 7.37 14.23
N VAL A 318 -8.47 6.53 13.21
CA VAL A 318 -9.09 5.21 13.13
C VAL A 318 -8.00 4.19 12.97
N HIS A 319 -8.06 3.14 13.79
CA HIS A 319 -7.16 2.01 13.72
C HIS A 319 -7.91 0.76 13.27
N GLY A 320 -7.19 -0.17 12.67
CA GLY A 320 -7.76 -1.46 12.30
C GLY A 320 -6.71 -2.48 11.94
N LEU A 321 -7.19 -3.69 11.68
CA LEU A 321 -6.37 -4.84 11.33
C LEU A 321 -6.89 -5.44 10.02
N ILE A 322 -5.96 -5.86 9.18
CA ILE A 322 -6.22 -6.63 7.96
C ILE A 322 -5.63 -8.01 8.21
N SER A 323 -6.49 -9.02 8.29
CA SER A 323 -6.10 -10.43 8.37
C SER A 323 -6.21 -11.08 6.99
N PHE A 324 -5.19 -11.79 6.53
CA PHE A 324 -5.19 -12.46 5.23
C PHE A 324 -4.36 -13.75 5.26
N GLU A 325 -4.59 -14.66 4.31
CA GLU A 325 -3.78 -15.87 4.18
C GLU A 325 -2.46 -15.54 3.46
N GLY A 326 -1.36 -15.55 4.20
CA GLY A 326 0.00 -15.44 3.70
C GLY A 326 0.60 -16.80 3.30
N PRO A 327 1.84 -16.80 2.77
CA PRO A 327 2.51 -18.02 2.30
C PRO A 327 2.87 -19.00 3.43
N ASP A 328 3.09 -18.51 4.66
CA ASP A 328 3.41 -19.32 5.84
C ASP A 328 2.22 -19.48 6.82
N GLY A 329 1.04 -18.96 6.47
CA GLY A 329 -0.17 -19.03 7.29
C GLY A 329 -0.95 -17.71 7.36
N PRO A 330 -1.97 -17.61 8.23
CA PRO A 330 -2.71 -16.36 8.43
C PRO A 330 -1.81 -15.29 9.06
N GLU A 331 -1.80 -14.09 8.46
CA GLU A 331 -1.04 -12.93 8.91
C GLU A 331 -1.96 -11.74 9.16
N GLU A 332 -1.55 -10.85 10.07
CA GLU A 332 -2.29 -9.63 10.41
C GLU A 332 -1.43 -8.39 10.24
N VAL A 333 -1.96 -7.37 9.57
CA VAL A 333 -1.31 -6.07 9.35
C VAL A 333 -2.19 -4.96 9.89
N ALA A 334 -1.64 -4.17 10.80
CA ALA A 334 -2.32 -3.00 11.35
C ALA A 334 -2.32 -1.83 10.36
N TYR A 335 -3.43 -1.09 10.30
CA TYR A 335 -3.52 0.17 9.58
C TYR A 335 -4.07 1.28 10.47
N SER A 336 -3.73 2.52 10.13
CA SER A 336 -4.31 3.70 10.76
C SER A 336 -4.59 4.76 9.71
N THR A 337 -5.72 5.44 9.80
CA THR A 337 -6.06 6.58 8.95
C THR A 337 -6.60 7.73 9.79
N ARG A 338 -6.38 8.97 9.33
CA ARG A 338 -6.87 10.18 10.01
C ARG A 338 -7.89 10.88 9.13
N TYR A 339 -8.91 11.45 9.74
CA TYR A 339 -9.90 12.26 9.03
C TYR A 339 -10.36 13.42 9.92
N GLN A 340 -10.77 14.52 9.30
CA GLN A 340 -11.23 15.71 9.99
C GLN A 340 -12.75 15.80 9.92
N VAL A 341 -13.40 15.97 11.08
CA VAL A 341 -14.82 16.30 11.16
C VAL A 341 -14.97 17.79 11.40
N MET A 342 -15.73 18.45 10.53
CA MET A 342 -16.03 19.87 10.64
C MET A 342 -17.52 20.06 10.91
N ALA A 343 -17.86 21.01 11.78
CA ALA A 343 -19.24 21.45 11.91
C ALA A 343 -19.71 22.07 10.58
N PRO A 344 -20.95 21.82 10.15
CA PRO A 344 -21.50 22.49 8.98
C PRO A 344 -21.57 24.00 9.25
N LEU A 345 -20.97 24.80 8.35
CA LEU A 345 -20.98 26.26 8.44
C LEU A 345 -21.86 26.83 7.31
N LEU A 346 -22.90 27.59 7.67
CA LEU A 346 -23.68 28.40 6.74
C LEU A 346 -23.38 29.87 7.03
N VAL A 347 -22.75 30.56 6.07
CA VAL A 347 -22.52 32.01 6.17
C VAL A 347 -23.62 32.73 5.40
N ALA A 348 -24.58 33.30 6.13
CA ALA A 348 -25.62 34.17 5.57
C ALA A 348 -25.31 35.62 5.94
N SER A 349 -24.83 36.41 4.97
CA SER A 349 -24.50 37.83 5.19
C SER A 349 -25.39 38.74 4.34
N PRO A 350 -26.21 39.61 4.95
CA PRO A 350 -27.04 40.53 4.21
C PRO A 350 -26.18 41.57 3.46
N THR A 351 -26.25 41.56 2.13
CA THR A 351 -25.37 42.37 1.26
C THR A 351 -25.52 43.88 1.45
N LYS A 352 -26.71 44.35 1.84
CA LYS A 352 -26.97 45.78 2.13
C LYS A 352 -26.63 46.21 3.56
N MET A 353 -26.26 45.28 4.44
CA MET A 353 -25.93 45.54 5.85
C MET A 353 -24.42 45.56 6.12
N ASN A 354 -23.57 45.58 5.09
CA ASN A 354 -22.13 45.83 5.24
C ASN A 354 -21.84 47.31 5.60
N VAL A 355 -22.35 47.76 6.73
CA VAL A 355 -22.24 49.13 7.23
C VAL A 355 -21.64 49.10 8.62
N LEU A 356 -20.61 49.91 8.83
CA LEU A 356 -20.08 50.23 10.16
C LEU A 356 -20.48 51.67 10.48
N PHE A 357 -20.92 51.90 11.71
CA PHE A 357 -21.32 53.21 12.18
C PHE A 357 -20.18 53.93 12.88
N ARG A 358 -20.06 55.25 12.63
CA ARG A 358 -19.08 56.11 13.29
C ARG A 358 -19.49 56.44 14.72
N GLY A 359 -18.51 56.52 15.60
CA GLY A 359 -18.68 56.96 16.98
C GLY A 359 -19.36 55.95 17.89
N VAL A 360 -19.47 54.69 17.46
CA VAL A 360 -20.04 53.59 18.24
C VAL A 360 -19.20 52.33 18.06
N GLU A 361 -19.31 51.39 18.99
CA GLU A 361 -18.69 50.07 18.90
C GLU A 361 -19.49 49.16 17.96
N ASN A 362 -18.87 48.67 16.89
CA ASN A 362 -19.52 47.82 15.89
C ASN A 362 -19.09 46.35 16.07
N PRO A 363 -19.95 45.45 16.56
CA PRO A 363 -19.63 44.02 16.62
C PRO A 363 -19.56 43.42 15.22
N VAL A 364 -18.50 42.64 14.96
CA VAL A 364 -18.22 41.96 13.70
C VAL A 364 -17.76 40.53 13.99
N GLU A 365 -18.33 39.56 13.29
CA GLU A 365 -17.88 38.18 13.33
C GLU A 365 -17.06 37.87 12.07
N LEU A 366 -15.91 37.23 12.24
CA LEU A 366 -15.03 36.84 11.14
C LEU A 366 -14.81 35.34 11.20
N SER A 367 -15.26 34.65 10.15
CA SER A 367 -15.01 33.23 9.96
C SER A 367 -14.25 33.03 8.66
N VAL A 368 -13.18 32.22 8.72
CA VAL A 368 -12.44 31.78 7.54
C VAL A 368 -12.69 30.28 7.41
N PRO A 369 -13.30 29.80 6.31
CA PRO A 369 -13.55 28.38 6.11
C PRO A 369 -12.26 27.55 6.25
N GLY A 370 -12.31 26.48 7.04
CA GLY A 370 -11.17 25.60 7.27
C GLY A 370 -10.17 26.10 8.33
N VAL A 371 -10.42 27.25 8.96
CA VAL A 371 -9.52 27.82 9.98
C VAL A 371 -10.27 27.98 11.31
N PRO A 372 -9.78 27.39 12.40
CA PRO A 372 -10.29 27.64 13.76
C PRO A 372 -10.24 29.13 14.15
N ALA A 373 -11.25 29.61 14.88
CA ALA A 373 -11.41 31.04 15.21
C ALA A 373 -10.30 31.63 16.12
N ASP A 374 -9.52 30.78 16.80
CA ASP A 374 -8.32 31.14 17.57
C ASP A 374 -7.11 31.46 16.68
N ARG A 375 -7.08 30.92 15.45
CA ARG A 375 -6.00 31.17 14.47
C ARG A 375 -6.29 32.33 13.51
N VAL A 376 -7.41 33.02 13.69
CA VAL A 376 -7.81 34.19 12.90
C VAL A 376 -7.49 35.46 13.66
N ARG A 377 -6.70 36.35 13.06
CA ARG A 377 -6.41 37.70 13.57
C ARG A 377 -7.02 38.76 12.65
N ALA A 378 -7.90 39.60 13.16
CA ALA A 378 -8.51 40.66 12.37
C ALA A 378 -7.64 41.92 12.32
N THR A 379 -7.65 42.59 11.18
CA THR A 379 -7.08 43.93 11.00
C THR A 379 -8.03 44.77 10.16
N ILE A 380 -7.99 46.08 10.33
CA ILE A 380 -8.80 47.04 9.60
C ILE A 380 -7.90 48.15 9.06
N ASP A 381 -8.11 48.59 7.82
CA ASP A 381 -7.29 49.61 7.15
C ASP A 381 -7.51 51.03 7.71
N ASN A 382 -8.67 51.26 8.28
CA ASN A 382 -9.15 52.54 8.74
C ASN A 382 -9.83 52.32 10.08
N GLY A 383 -9.35 53.01 11.13
CA GLY A 383 -9.70 52.93 12.56
C GLY A 383 -9.17 51.67 13.29
N ARG A 384 -9.92 51.12 14.26
CA ARG A 384 -9.43 50.09 15.18
C ARG A 384 -10.36 48.89 15.23
N ILE A 385 -9.80 47.68 15.28
CA ILE A 385 -10.53 46.43 15.51
C ILE A 385 -9.88 45.65 16.64
N VAL A 386 -10.67 45.19 17.61
CA VAL A 386 -10.19 44.45 18.80
C VAL A 386 -11.00 43.19 19.01
N ARG A 387 -10.36 42.15 19.56
CA ARG A 387 -11.03 40.89 19.88
C ARG A 387 -11.91 41.08 21.12
N ASN A 388 -13.17 40.66 21.03
CA ASN A 388 -14.11 40.67 22.14
C ASN A 388 -14.88 39.34 22.19
N GLY A 389 -14.53 38.46 23.14
CA GLY A 389 -15.09 37.11 23.21
C GLY A 389 -14.80 36.28 21.95
N ALA A 390 -15.85 35.76 21.32
CA ALA A 390 -15.78 35.00 20.06
C ALA A 390 -15.75 35.89 18.81
N GLY A 391 -16.05 37.19 18.95
CA GLY A 391 -16.13 38.14 17.85
C GLY A 391 -15.06 39.23 17.92
N TRP A 392 -15.29 40.27 17.13
CA TRP A 392 -14.44 41.45 17.02
C TRP A 392 -15.30 42.70 17.15
N VAL A 393 -14.72 43.80 17.63
CA VAL A 393 -15.39 45.10 17.71
C VAL A 393 -14.57 46.11 16.93
N ALA A 394 -15.21 46.75 15.95
CA ALA A 394 -14.62 47.81 15.13
C ALA A 394 -15.12 49.20 15.58
N SER A 395 -14.19 50.14 15.76
CA SER A 395 -14.48 51.51 16.24
C SER A 395 -13.45 52.54 15.76
N GLY A 396 -13.82 53.82 15.78
CA GLY A 396 -12.92 54.93 15.39
C GLY A 396 -12.71 55.08 13.88
N MET A 397 -13.66 54.63 13.05
CA MET A 397 -13.58 54.71 11.60
C MET A 397 -13.80 56.15 11.12
N VAL A 398 -12.98 56.63 10.18
CA VAL A 398 -13.14 57.93 9.52
C VAL A 398 -13.51 57.78 8.04
N GLY A 399 -13.99 58.82 7.36
CA GLY A 399 -14.35 58.74 5.93
C GLY A 399 -15.56 57.84 5.62
N ASN A 400 -15.56 57.25 4.41
CA ASN A 400 -16.74 56.58 3.81
C ASN A 400 -16.63 55.06 3.69
N THR A 401 -15.44 54.48 3.86
CA THR A 401 -15.19 53.04 3.68
C THR A 401 -14.15 52.53 4.66
N ALA A 402 -14.31 51.28 5.09
CA ALA A 402 -13.31 50.54 5.86
C ALA A 402 -13.22 49.11 5.32
N GLN A 403 -12.02 48.56 5.26
CA GLN A 403 -11.72 47.23 4.76
C GLN A 403 -11.12 46.39 5.87
N VAL A 404 -11.77 45.25 6.13
CA VAL A 404 -11.31 44.29 7.13
C VAL A 404 -10.57 43.14 6.43
N TYR A 405 -9.42 42.79 6.98
CA TYR A 405 -8.62 41.64 6.57
C TYR A 405 -8.46 40.67 7.74
N ALA A 406 -8.40 39.38 7.42
CA ALA A 406 -8.08 38.32 8.35
C ALA A 406 -6.67 37.80 8.07
N PHE A 407 -5.80 37.79 9.07
CA PHE A 407 -4.53 37.08 9.03
C PHE A 407 -4.71 35.70 9.64
N VAL A 408 -4.35 34.67 8.88
CA VAL A 408 -4.43 33.27 9.28
C VAL A 408 -3.03 32.74 9.51
N ALA A 409 -2.77 32.24 10.71
CA ALA A 409 -1.55 31.50 10.99
C ALA A 409 -1.61 30.11 10.31
N GLN A 410 -0.71 29.87 9.36
CA GLN A 410 -0.55 28.55 8.73
C GLN A 410 0.21 27.59 9.67
N ALA A 411 0.11 26.29 9.39
CA ALA A 411 0.83 25.26 10.15
C ALA A 411 2.37 25.45 10.12
N ASP A 412 2.88 26.10 9.07
CA ASP A 412 4.30 26.37 8.85
C ASP A 412 4.81 27.62 9.60
N GLY A 413 3.95 28.27 10.40
CA GLY A 413 4.29 29.46 11.20
C GLY A 413 4.22 30.79 10.43
N THR A 414 3.96 30.77 9.13
CA THR A 414 3.73 31.95 8.30
C THR A 414 2.29 32.47 8.45
N GLU A 415 2.13 33.80 8.45
CA GLU A 415 0.79 34.42 8.44
C GLU A 415 0.37 34.79 7.02
N ARG A 416 -0.83 34.37 6.63
CA ARG A 416 -1.43 34.68 5.33
C ARG A 416 -2.58 35.67 5.48
N ARG A 417 -2.58 36.73 4.67
CA ARG A 417 -3.67 37.71 4.62
C ARG A 417 -4.82 37.24 3.72
N VAL A 418 -6.04 37.25 4.26
CA VAL A 418 -7.31 36.91 3.62
C VAL A 418 -8.23 38.15 3.64
N GLY A 419 -8.95 38.40 2.55
CA GLY A 419 -9.79 39.61 2.37
C GLY A 419 -9.38 40.44 1.15
N PRO A 420 -9.87 41.68 0.99
CA PRO A 420 -10.64 42.48 1.95
C PRO A 420 -12.15 42.21 1.96
N VAL A 421 -12.78 42.32 3.14
CA VAL A 421 -14.23 42.54 3.27
C VAL A 421 -14.47 44.05 3.37
N ARG A 422 -15.25 44.60 2.43
CA ARG A 422 -15.48 46.05 2.33
C ARG A 422 -16.75 46.45 3.08
N PHE A 423 -16.60 47.36 4.04
CA PHE A 423 -17.68 48.00 4.78
C PHE A 423 -17.83 49.46 4.35
N ARG A 424 -19.09 49.93 4.30
CA ARG A 424 -19.44 51.34 4.15
C ARG A 424 -19.46 51.97 5.53
N VAL A 425 -18.77 53.09 5.71
CA VAL A 425 -18.76 53.81 6.98
C VAL A 425 -19.84 54.89 6.93
N LYS A 426 -20.90 54.71 7.73
CA LYS A 426 -22.00 55.67 7.85
C LYS A 426 -22.04 56.28 9.24
N ASP A 427 -22.65 57.44 9.33
CA ASP A 427 -23.03 57.98 10.64
C ASP A 427 -24.28 57.28 11.15
N LEU A 428 -24.47 57.29 12.47
CA LEU A 428 -25.75 56.90 13.07
C LEU A 428 -26.89 57.75 12.47
N PRO A 429 -28.07 57.14 12.25
CA PRO A 429 -29.29 57.89 11.95
C PRO A 429 -29.49 58.99 13.00
N PRO A 430 -29.89 60.22 12.59
CA PRO A 430 -30.12 61.30 13.54
C PRO A 430 -31.24 60.90 14.51
N PRO A 431 -31.12 61.21 15.81
CA PRO A 431 -32.17 60.95 16.79
C PRO A 431 -33.36 61.88 16.55
N THR A 432 -34.48 61.56 17.17
CA THR A 432 -35.66 62.42 17.20
C THR A 432 -35.59 63.31 18.44
N ALA A 433 -35.88 64.60 18.30
CA ALA A 433 -35.97 65.53 19.42
C ALA A 433 -37.36 65.46 20.08
N TYR A 434 -37.40 65.54 21.40
CA TYR A 434 -38.60 65.50 22.21
C TYR A 434 -38.61 66.67 23.19
N ILE A 435 -39.78 67.31 23.32
CA ILE A 435 -40.09 68.29 24.36
C ILE A 435 -41.26 67.74 25.18
N ALA A 436 -41.14 67.73 26.50
CA ALA A 436 -42.17 67.19 27.40
C ALA A 436 -42.64 65.74 27.08
N GLY A 437 -41.80 64.91 26.44
CA GLY A 437 -42.17 63.56 25.99
C GLY A 437 -42.97 63.51 24.67
N THR A 438 -43.17 64.66 24.04
CA THR A 438 -43.94 64.84 22.81
C THR A 438 -43.05 64.83 21.57
N MET A 439 -43.48 64.10 20.52
CA MET A 439 -42.76 64.00 19.23
C MET A 439 -42.91 65.27 18.38
N PRO A 440 -42.01 65.50 17.40
CA PRO A 440 -42.04 66.66 16.50
C PRO A 440 -43.34 66.88 15.72
N LEU A 441 -44.14 65.82 15.54
CA LEU A 441 -45.39 65.79 14.76
C LEU A 441 -46.66 65.76 15.64
N ALA A 442 -46.55 65.91 16.96
CA ALA A 442 -47.73 65.87 17.80
C ALA A 442 -48.62 67.11 17.60
N VAL A 443 -49.93 66.89 17.57
CA VAL A 443 -50.93 67.94 17.27
C VAL A 443 -51.03 69.00 18.37
N GLY A 444 -50.55 68.71 19.59
CA GLY A 444 -50.40 69.71 20.64
C GLY A 444 -49.84 69.18 21.95
N ALA A 445 -49.48 70.11 22.84
CA ALA A 445 -49.02 69.83 24.21
C ALA A 445 -49.80 70.71 25.20
N SER A 446 -50.14 70.18 26.37
CA SER A 446 -50.84 70.97 27.39
C SER A 446 -49.88 71.93 28.09
N LYS A 447 -50.39 73.04 28.60
CA LYS A 447 -49.59 74.02 29.34
C LYS A 447 -48.82 73.41 30.53
N PRO A 448 -49.42 72.52 31.35
CA PRO A 448 -48.68 71.83 32.41
C PRO A 448 -47.52 70.96 31.90
N GLN A 449 -47.68 70.29 30.76
CA GLN A 449 -46.62 69.45 30.17
C GLN A 449 -45.42 70.29 29.73
N LEU A 450 -45.67 71.43 29.08
CA LEU A 450 -44.61 72.36 28.68
C LEU A 450 -43.92 73.00 29.91
N GLY A 451 -44.68 73.35 30.94
CA GLY A 451 -44.13 73.90 32.19
C GLY A 451 -43.32 72.90 33.02
N ALA A 452 -43.64 71.61 32.96
CA ALA A 452 -42.88 70.55 33.64
C ALA A 452 -41.59 70.15 32.88
N SER A 453 -41.49 70.51 31.60
CA SER A 453 -40.32 70.18 30.79
C SER A 453 -39.10 71.00 31.21
N ARG A 454 -37.98 70.31 31.43
CA ARG A 454 -36.71 70.94 31.81
C ARG A 454 -35.88 71.38 30.60
N GLY A 455 -36.25 70.93 29.41
CA GLY A 455 -35.48 71.10 28.19
C GLY A 455 -35.81 70.08 27.12
N ILE A 456 -34.95 69.96 26.13
CA ILE A 456 -35.09 69.06 24.99
C ILE A 456 -34.27 67.80 25.21
N VAL A 457 -34.87 66.66 24.91
CA VAL A 457 -34.18 65.36 24.93
C VAL A 457 -34.11 64.83 23.51
N ALA A 458 -32.95 64.33 23.09
CA ALA A 458 -32.80 63.62 21.83
C ALA A 458 -32.80 62.11 22.12
N LYS A 459 -33.67 61.35 21.46
CA LYS A 459 -33.71 59.89 21.57
C LYS A 459 -33.77 59.24 20.18
N PRO A 460 -32.99 58.18 19.91
CA PRO A 460 -33.14 57.42 18.68
C PRO A 460 -34.52 56.76 18.61
N LEU A 461 -35.08 56.65 17.40
CA LEU A 461 -36.38 55.99 17.17
C LEU A 461 -36.24 54.45 17.21
N ASP A 462 -35.07 53.94 16.81
CA ASP A 462 -34.73 52.53 16.78
C ASP A 462 -33.38 52.34 17.49
N VAL A 463 -33.33 51.44 18.48
CA VAL A 463 -32.16 51.25 19.35
C VAL A 463 -31.37 50.06 18.83
N LEU A 464 -30.61 50.29 17.77
CA LEU A 464 -29.61 49.31 17.30
C LEU A 464 -28.27 49.42 18.08
N PHE A 465 -28.07 50.54 18.77
CA PHE A 465 -26.87 50.86 19.55
C PHE A 465 -27.27 51.56 20.85
N ASP A 466 -26.65 51.17 21.96
CA ASP A 466 -26.90 51.69 23.30
C ASP A 466 -26.13 53.00 23.55
N GLU A 467 -26.31 53.99 22.68
CA GLU A 467 -25.57 55.26 22.74
C GLU A 467 -26.49 56.47 22.90
N ASP A 468 -26.23 57.25 23.95
CA ASP A 468 -27.04 58.40 24.31
C ASP A 468 -26.73 59.64 23.46
N TRP A 469 -27.75 60.46 23.21
CA TRP A 469 -27.61 61.71 22.48
C TRP A 469 -27.84 62.93 23.38
N VAL A 470 -26.93 63.89 23.31
CA VAL A 470 -26.98 65.14 24.06
C VAL A 470 -27.26 66.30 23.10
N VAL A 471 -28.32 67.07 23.40
CA VAL A 471 -28.64 68.31 22.68
C VAL A 471 -27.64 69.40 23.08
N GLN A 472 -26.99 69.98 22.08
CA GLN A 472 -25.94 70.99 22.25
C GLN A 472 -26.47 72.43 22.17
N ARG A 473 -27.53 72.66 21.40
CA ARG A 473 -28.19 73.96 21.28
C ARG A 473 -29.54 73.82 20.61
N PHE A 474 -30.42 74.78 20.87
CA PHE A 474 -31.69 74.95 20.18
C PHE A 474 -32.18 76.39 20.31
N GLU A 475 -33.17 76.72 19.49
CA GLU A 475 -33.89 77.98 19.53
C GLU A 475 -35.37 77.70 19.81
N LEU A 476 -35.94 78.39 20.78
CA LEU A 476 -37.35 78.31 21.15
C LEU A 476 -38.05 79.58 20.68
N SER A 477 -39.05 79.42 19.81
CA SER A 477 -39.85 80.51 19.28
C SER A 477 -41.31 80.31 19.66
N VAL A 478 -41.90 81.28 20.36
CA VAL A 478 -43.33 81.27 20.73
C VAL A 478 -44.08 82.32 19.93
N VAL A 479 -45.07 81.87 19.16
CA VAL A 479 -45.95 82.72 18.37
C VAL A 479 -47.30 82.79 19.07
N ARG A 480 -47.60 83.97 19.62
CA ARG A 480 -48.90 84.27 20.22
C ARG A 480 -49.88 84.73 19.14
N LYS A 481 -51.17 84.43 19.30
CA LYS A 481 -52.21 84.84 18.33
C LYS A 481 -52.19 86.36 18.09
N GLY A 482 -51.73 86.78 16.91
CA GLY A 482 -51.65 88.19 16.48
C GLY A 482 -50.44 88.99 16.98
N GLY A 483 -49.43 88.33 17.58
CA GLY A 483 -48.23 88.98 18.11
C GLY A 483 -46.95 88.69 17.31
N ILE A 484 -45.89 89.45 17.59
CA ILE A 484 -44.54 89.20 17.07
C ILE A 484 -43.97 87.94 17.75
N PRO A 485 -43.34 87.00 17.00
CA PRO A 485 -42.68 85.84 17.59
C PRO A 485 -41.59 86.24 18.59
N VAL A 486 -41.57 85.59 19.75
CA VAL A 486 -40.47 85.72 20.72
C VAL A 486 -39.55 84.52 20.53
N SER A 487 -38.33 84.77 20.06
CA SER A 487 -37.32 83.75 19.77
C SER A 487 -36.15 83.86 20.74
N LEU A 488 -35.82 82.77 21.42
CA LEU A 488 -34.74 82.69 22.39
C LEU A 488 -33.83 81.51 22.02
N ALA A 489 -32.52 81.73 21.99
CA ALA A 489 -31.53 80.68 21.73
C ALA A 489 -30.82 80.28 23.03
N THR A 490 -30.44 79.01 23.14
CA THR A 490 -29.64 78.52 24.27
C THR A 490 -28.55 77.56 23.83
N ALA A 491 -27.47 77.52 24.62
CA ALA A 491 -26.46 76.48 24.56
C ALA A 491 -26.79 75.41 25.62
N GLY A 492 -26.76 74.15 25.20
CA GLY A 492 -27.15 73.00 25.99
C GLY A 492 -28.57 72.51 25.71
N ASN A 493 -29.00 71.55 26.52
CA ASN A 493 -30.29 70.88 26.40
C ASN A 493 -31.39 71.50 27.28
N ALA A 494 -31.05 72.31 28.28
CA ALA A 494 -31.97 72.86 29.26
C ALA A 494 -32.59 74.21 28.84
N PHE A 495 -33.81 74.48 29.30
CA PHE A 495 -34.44 75.80 29.13
C PHE A 495 -33.82 76.85 30.06
N THR A 496 -33.53 78.03 29.52
CA THR A 496 -33.13 79.21 30.29
C THR A 496 -34.29 79.74 31.14
N ALA A 497 -34.02 80.62 32.11
CA ALA A 497 -35.06 81.26 32.91
C ALA A 497 -36.08 82.01 32.03
N GLU A 498 -35.58 82.78 31.07
CA GLU A 498 -36.40 83.52 30.09
C GLU A 498 -37.31 82.59 29.26
N MET A 499 -36.77 81.46 28.79
CA MET A 499 -37.58 80.46 28.05
C MET A 499 -38.72 79.91 28.92
N LYS A 500 -38.46 79.62 30.20
CA LYS A 500 -39.47 79.12 31.13
C LYS A 500 -40.57 80.17 31.40
N GLU A 501 -40.20 81.45 31.52
CA GLU A 501 -41.16 82.54 31.66
C GLU A 501 -42.05 82.68 30.42
N VAL A 502 -41.45 82.63 29.23
CA VAL A 502 -42.19 82.68 27.96
C VAL A 502 -43.15 81.50 27.84
N LEU A 503 -42.72 80.28 28.20
CA LEU A 503 -43.55 79.06 28.21
C LEU A 503 -44.67 79.11 29.28
N ALA A 504 -44.42 79.70 30.45
CA ALA A 504 -45.43 79.88 31.49
C ALA A 504 -46.53 80.88 31.09
N ALA A 505 -46.20 81.85 30.24
CA ALA A 505 -47.14 82.85 29.73
C ALA A 505 -48.01 82.37 28.55
N VAL A 506 -47.78 81.15 28.03
CA VAL A 506 -48.49 80.62 26.85
C VAL A 506 -49.97 80.37 27.15
N ARG A 507 -50.82 80.61 26.14
CA ARG A 507 -52.28 80.44 26.16
C ARG A 507 -52.72 79.36 25.14
N PRO A 508 -53.93 78.79 25.30
CA PRO A 508 -54.47 77.86 24.31
C PRO A 508 -54.49 78.46 22.90
N ASN A 509 -54.05 77.68 21.90
CA ASN A 509 -53.83 78.02 20.50
C ASN A 509 -52.55 78.78 20.14
N ASP A 510 -51.72 79.17 21.10
CA ASP A 510 -50.38 79.66 20.79
C ASP A 510 -49.53 78.53 20.19
N GLN A 511 -48.57 78.89 19.35
CA GLN A 511 -47.66 77.94 18.70
C GLN A 511 -46.27 78.04 19.32
N VAL A 512 -45.69 76.89 19.65
CA VAL A 512 -44.33 76.75 20.15
C VAL A 512 -43.53 76.02 19.09
N TYR A 513 -42.50 76.70 18.59
CA TYR A 513 -41.54 76.15 17.65
C TYR A 513 -40.21 75.94 18.37
N VAL A 514 -39.60 74.80 18.11
CA VAL A 514 -38.23 74.54 18.51
C VAL A 514 -37.43 74.24 17.26
N GLU A 515 -36.50 75.12 16.95
CA GLU A 515 -35.73 75.10 15.71
C GLU A 515 -34.23 75.10 16.01
N GLY A 516 -33.43 74.91 14.97
CA GLY A 516 -31.96 74.92 15.10
C GLY A 516 -31.39 73.85 16.04
N ILE A 517 -32.16 72.80 16.36
CA ILE A 517 -31.79 71.75 17.31
C ILE A 517 -30.55 71.01 16.77
N LYS A 518 -29.45 71.08 17.52
CA LYS A 518 -28.23 70.29 17.24
C LYS A 518 -27.97 69.32 18.37
N ALA A 519 -27.66 68.08 18.04
CA ALA A 519 -27.31 67.04 19.00
C ALA A 519 -26.04 66.29 18.59
N ARG A 520 -25.37 65.71 19.57
CA ARG A 520 -24.17 64.87 19.39
C ARG A 520 -24.27 63.65 20.31
N LEU A 521 -23.57 62.57 19.97
CA LEU A 521 -23.38 61.44 20.88
C LEU A 521 -22.75 61.90 22.19
N ALA A 522 -23.17 61.29 23.30
CA ALA A 522 -22.72 61.61 24.65
C ALA A 522 -21.22 61.32 24.85
N ASN A 523 -20.70 60.29 24.17
CA ASN A 523 -19.29 59.93 24.15
C ASN A 523 -18.39 60.98 23.46
N GLY A 524 -18.97 62.02 22.87
CA GLY A 524 -18.23 63.09 22.20
C GLY A 524 -17.60 62.66 20.87
N GLU A 525 -17.93 61.48 20.36
CA GLU A 525 -17.50 60.99 19.05
C GLU A 525 -18.53 61.33 17.97
N GLY A 526 -18.12 61.24 16.70
CA GLY A 526 -18.99 61.50 15.55
C GLY A 526 -19.37 62.98 15.32
N PRO A 527 -20.11 63.25 14.22
CA PRO A 527 -20.49 64.61 13.84
C PRO A 527 -21.70 65.12 14.62
N VAL A 528 -21.78 66.44 14.78
CA VAL A 528 -22.98 67.11 15.28
C VAL A 528 -24.09 67.01 14.24
N ARG A 529 -25.26 66.52 14.65
CA ARG A 529 -26.43 66.35 13.79
C ARG A 529 -27.44 67.46 14.01
N GLN A 530 -27.97 68.00 12.93
CA GLN A 530 -29.16 68.83 12.96
C GLN A 530 -30.39 67.92 13.03
N LEU A 531 -31.25 68.17 14.01
CA LEU A 531 -32.48 67.40 14.21
C LEU A 531 -33.66 68.15 13.58
N SER A 532 -34.73 67.40 13.29
CA SER A 532 -35.98 67.98 12.80
C SER A 532 -36.55 68.96 13.82
N PRO A 533 -37.08 70.12 13.38
CA PRO A 533 -37.73 71.07 14.28
C PRO A 533 -39.00 70.47 14.88
N ILE A 534 -39.38 70.96 16.06
CA ILE A 534 -40.62 70.59 16.74
C ILE A 534 -41.60 71.76 16.61
N ALA A 535 -42.81 71.49 16.14
CA ALA A 535 -43.88 72.48 16.08
C ALA A 535 -45.08 71.97 16.87
N LEU A 536 -45.47 72.70 17.92
CA LEU A 536 -46.55 72.31 18.81
C LEU A 536 -47.58 73.42 18.93
N LYS A 537 -48.85 73.04 18.97
CA LYS A 537 -49.94 73.94 19.36
C LYS A 537 -50.29 73.72 20.82
N VAL A 538 -50.44 74.78 21.59
CA VAL A 538 -50.83 74.65 22.99
C VAL A 538 -52.32 74.30 23.08
N ILE A 539 -52.60 73.15 23.67
CA ILE A 539 -53.95 72.66 23.95
C ILE A 539 -54.30 72.89 25.42
N ARG A 540 -55.59 72.76 25.75
CA ARG A 540 -56.08 73.00 27.11
C ARG A 540 -55.45 72.07 28.13
#